data_AF-A0A3L7SC35-F1
#
_entry.id   AF-A0A3L7SC35-F1
#
_cell.length_a   1.000
_cell.length_b   1.000
_cell.length_c   1.000
_cell.angle_alpha   90.00
_cell.angle_beta   90.00
_cell.angle_gamma   90.00
#
_symmetry.space_group_name_H-M   'P 1'
#
loop_
_entity.id
_entity.type
_entity.pdbx_description
1 polymer ?
#
loop_
_entity_poly.entity_id
_entity_poly.type
_entity_poly.pdbx_seq_one_letter_code
_entity_poly.pdbx_strand_id
1 'polypeptide(L)'
;MPWLSRPRPARCGRHSRCPGPPRPGIFRRRAEEPVMSYAAARFAGAMVAACIVAAGGGCGSRPPVSQPVPPVPPSAAPPAPLLIGAGSCTSAGCHAAPIADHPPWQSAYTTWATRDPHAGAHDALQGPVADRIIAALAVRDPSCPQPPARENMACVGCHATGRGPTSGEGVSCESCHGPAGPWLVAHTAQGWMTKGNRLGMVDLADPSTCAQTCAECHVGGPPTADGAIREVTHDLVAAGHPRLAFELRSYKRAEPPHWRDRFATPGVDPAAGPIGEWAAGRLGTLESFLRQADSQVEAAASGRRGLTAGVWPEFTAFDCHGCHRPAALAPAAARVVGPRTARPGWPRLEPMLWSHLDLFLPASACGPILEARTAVERGWSRLPDRRLLGTAIEAAVQARAELAAHVATIPSADLAGRIAAETDFTNWAEAVSAYGGLEAIAAHEAAAGRIAADGDVFVRLAGLRQLLEFPVESAGAKVERFSSPRRYSAGEVAVTIREIATALRVAPLPAPRP
;
A
#
# COMPACT_ATOMS: atom_id res chain seq x y z
N MET A 1 -16.15 -67.91 -20.28
CA MET A 1 -14.90 -68.40 -20.89
C MET A 1 -14.43 -67.36 -21.92
N PRO A 2 -13.12 -67.19 -22.18
CA PRO A 2 -11.93 -67.61 -21.44
C PRO A 2 -11.34 -66.46 -20.57
N TRP A 3 -10.72 -66.68 -19.39
CA TRP A 3 -9.31 -67.05 -19.15
C TRP A 3 -8.33 -66.07 -19.84
N LEU A 4 -7.37 -65.38 -19.20
CA LEU A 4 -6.41 -65.65 -18.10
C LEU A 4 -6.08 -64.30 -17.39
N SER A 5 -5.36 -64.14 -16.26
CA SER A 5 -5.02 -64.96 -15.06
C SER A 5 -4.38 -64.04 -13.98
N ARG A 6 -4.28 -64.49 -12.71
CA ARG A 6 -3.55 -63.77 -11.62
C ARG A 6 -2.12 -64.33 -11.42
N PRO A 7 -1.09 -63.49 -11.15
CA PRO A 7 0.16 -63.95 -10.53
C PRO A 7 0.04 -64.07 -9.00
N ARG A 8 0.72 -65.06 -8.42
CA ARG A 8 0.96 -65.21 -6.96
C ARG A 8 2.32 -64.57 -6.57
N PRO A 9 2.56 -64.24 -5.29
CA PRO A 9 3.72 -63.44 -4.89
C PRO A 9 5.05 -64.22 -4.92
N ALA A 10 6.12 -63.56 -5.35
CA ALA A 10 7.49 -64.06 -5.24
C ALA A 10 8.03 -63.87 -3.81
N ARG A 11 8.91 -64.80 -3.39
CA ARG A 11 9.46 -64.88 -2.02
C ARG A 11 10.61 -63.89 -1.77
N CYS A 12 10.87 -63.62 -0.49
CA CYS A 12 12.01 -62.83 -0.02
C CYS A 12 13.37 -63.29 -0.60
N GLY A 13 14.12 -62.35 -1.16
CA GLY A 13 15.59 -62.38 -1.20
C GLY A 13 16.16 -61.52 -0.07
N ARG A 14 17.28 -61.96 0.53
CA ARG A 14 17.97 -61.21 1.61
C ARG A 14 18.96 -60.19 1.03
N HIS A 15 19.34 -59.22 1.86
CA HIS A 15 20.39 -58.20 1.66
C HIS A 15 19.98 -57.12 0.63
N SER A 16 19.95 -55.81 0.95
CA SER A 16 20.94 -55.04 1.71
C SER A 16 20.32 -53.93 2.59
N ARG A 17 21.12 -53.30 3.46
CA ARG A 17 20.63 -52.34 4.48
C ARG A 17 20.24 -50.99 3.88
N CYS A 18 19.01 -50.55 4.08
CA CYS A 18 18.62 -49.13 3.96
C CYS A 18 18.94 -48.38 5.28
N PRO A 19 19.42 -47.13 5.22
CA PRO A 19 19.55 -46.29 6.42
C PRO A 19 18.15 -45.83 6.89
N GLY A 20 17.85 -46.02 8.18
CA GLY A 20 16.64 -45.49 8.80
C GLY A 20 16.73 -43.99 9.12
N PRO A 21 15.60 -43.32 9.40
CA PRO A 21 15.59 -41.90 9.75
C PRO A 21 16.31 -41.63 11.08
N PRO A 22 16.86 -40.42 11.29
CA PRO A 22 17.56 -40.07 12.51
C PRO A 22 16.61 -40.09 13.72
N ARG A 23 17.07 -40.68 14.83
CA ARG A 23 16.37 -40.63 16.13
C ARG A 23 16.46 -39.21 16.72
N PRO A 24 15.43 -38.73 17.43
CA PRO A 24 15.49 -37.46 18.13
C PRO A 24 16.58 -37.49 19.21
N GLY A 25 17.41 -36.45 19.24
CA GLY A 25 18.51 -36.32 20.19
C GLY A 25 18.01 -36.09 21.62
N ILE A 26 18.56 -36.85 22.57
CA ILE A 26 18.28 -36.70 23.99
C ILE A 26 18.97 -35.41 24.49
N PHE A 27 18.19 -34.32 24.64
CA PHE A 27 18.66 -33.17 25.40
C PHE A 27 18.69 -33.51 26.89
N ARG A 28 19.89 -33.51 27.47
CA ARG A 28 20.07 -33.67 28.92
C ARG A 28 19.44 -32.46 29.64
N ARG A 29 18.53 -32.74 30.58
CA ARG A 29 18.07 -31.74 31.55
C ARG A 29 19.27 -31.21 32.33
N ARG A 30 19.42 -29.89 32.43
CA ARG A 30 20.18 -29.24 33.51
C ARG A 30 19.23 -28.83 34.62
N ALA A 31 19.81 -28.64 35.81
CA ALA A 31 19.11 -28.61 37.08
C ALA A 31 18.12 -27.45 37.24
N GLU A 32 17.17 -27.68 38.15
CA GLU A 32 16.20 -26.73 38.67
C GLU A 32 16.90 -25.73 39.61
N GLU A 33 16.57 -24.45 39.52
CA GLU A 33 16.73 -23.47 40.60
C GLU A 33 15.53 -22.50 40.60
N PRO A 34 15.20 -21.87 41.76
CA PRO A 34 13.80 -21.72 42.15
C PRO A 34 13.11 -20.43 41.69
N VAL A 35 11.78 -20.53 41.55
CA VAL A 35 10.88 -19.41 41.27
C VAL A 35 10.70 -18.57 42.53
N MET A 36 11.22 -17.34 42.55
CA MET A 36 11.07 -16.44 43.69
C MET A 36 9.82 -15.55 43.55
N SER A 37 8.90 -15.70 44.50
CA SER A 37 7.61 -15.00 44.53
C SER A 37 7.77 -13.52 44.89
N TYR A 38 7.24 -12.61 44.06
CA TYR A 38 7.15 -11.18 44.40
C TYR A 38 5.87 -10.89 45.16
N ALA A 39 5.98 -10.87 46.50
CA ALA A 39 4.93 -10.37 47.38
C ALA A 39 4.85 -8.84 47.38
N ALA A 40 3.67 -8.30 47.65
CA ALA A 40 3.39 -6.86 47.62
C ALA A 40 4.15 -6.08 48.72
N ALA A 41 4.90 -5.06 48.32
CA ALA A 41 5.53 -4.11 49.23
C ALA A 41 4.60 -2.90 49.48
N ARG A 42 4.17 -2.71 50.73
CA ARG A 42 3.38 -1.56 51.17
C ARG A 42 4.34 -0.39 51.42
N PHE A 43 4.19 0.73 50.73
CA PHE A 43 4.93 1.94 51.06
C PHE A 43 4.29 2.64 52.28
N ALA A 44 5.07 2.77 53.35
CA ALA A 44 4.71 3.56 54.51
C ALA A 44 4.87 5.06 54.21
N GLY A 45 3.98 5.89 54.77
CA GLY A 45 4.02 7.33 54.58
C GLY A 45 5.16 7.99 55.36
N ALA A 46 5.79 9.00 54.75
CA ALA A 46 6.66 9.95 55.43
C ALA A 46 5.98 11.32 55.46
N MET A 47 5.67 11.82 56.67
CA MET A 47 5.29 13.22 56.85
C MET A 47 6.50 14.12 56.62
N VAL A 48 6.35 15.16 55.81
CA VAL A 48 7.28 16.29 55.75
C VAL A 48 6.59 17.50 56.37
N ALA A 49 7.22 18.07 57.39
CA ALA A 49 6.67 19.19 58.16
C ALA A 49 6.71 20.50 57.36
N ALA A 50 5.69 21.34 57.55
CA ALA A 50 5.64 22.67 56.96
C ALA A 50 6.47 23.67 57.78
N CYS A 51 7.56 24.16 57.21
CA CYS A 51 8.30 25.30 57.76
C CYS A 51 7.60 26.61 57.41
N ILE A 52 7.00 27.26 58.41
CA ILE A 52 6.51 28.64 58.29
C ILE A 52 7.71 29.59 58.39
N VAL A 53 8.01 30.31 57.32
CA VAL A 53 8.91 31.47 57.35
C VAL A 53 8.07 32.72 57.17
N ALA A 54 7.99 33.54 58.21
CA ALA A 54 7.36 34.85 58.15
C ALA A 54 8.38 35.88 57.64
N ALA A 55 8.04 36.64 56.59
CA ALA A 55 8.87 37.73 56.09
C ALA A 55 8.02 38.90 55.55
N GLY A 56 8.32 40.09 56.06
CA GLY A 56 8.29 41.40 55.37
C GLY A 56 7.11 41.75 54.47
N GLY A 57 6.32 42.74 54.88
CA GLY A 57 5.29 43.33 54.03
C GLY A 57 5.86 44.06 52.81
N GLY A 58 5.20 43.87 51.67
CA GLY A 58 5.38 44.65 50.44
C GLY A 58 4.05 44.77 49.73
N CYS A 59 3.58 46.00 49.50
CA CYS A 59 2.30 46.30 48.87
C CYS A 59 2.36 46.07 47.35
N GLY A 60 2.19 44.82 46.92
CA GLY A 60 2.00 44.43 45.52
C GLY A 60 0.58 43.95 45.25
N SER A 61 -0.04 44.44 44.17
CA SER A 61 -1.38 44.03 43.72
C SER A 61 -1.39 42.54 43.34
N ARG A 62 -2.24 41.75 44.01
CA ARG A 62 -2.47 40.34 43.60
C ARG A 62 -3.17 40.32 42.23
N PRO A 63 -2.72 39.48 41.27
CA PRO A 63 -3.54 39.18 40.11
C PRO A 63 -4.84 38.48 40.57
N PRO A 64 -5.95 38.62 39.83
CA PRO A 64 -7.19 37.96 40.19
C PRO A 64 -7.00 36.44 40.20
N VAL A 65 -7.51 35.78 41.25
CA VAL A 65 -7.54 34.33 41.34
C VAL A 65 -8.47 33.82 40.23
N SER A 66 -7.91 33.18 39.21
CA SER A 66 -8.68 32.49 38.19
C SER A 66 -9.49 31.38 38.84
N GLN A 67 -10.82 31.44 38.69
CA GLN A 67 -11.67 30.33 39.11
C GLN A 67 -11.33 29.07 38.28
N PRO A 68 -11.40 27.87 38.87
CA PRO A 68 -11.24 26.65 38.11
C PRO A 68 -12.36 26.58 37.06
N VAL A 69 -11.96 26.64 35.79
CA VAL A 69 -12.87 26.43 34.66
C VAL A 69 -13.47 25.03 34.82
N PRO A 70 -14.81 24.87 34.81
CA PRO A 70 -15.41 23.55 34.88
C PRO A 70 -14.88 22.70 33.72
N PRO A 71 -14.64 21.39 33.91
CA PRO A 71 -14.13 20.55 32.84
C PRO A 71 -15.08 20.64 31.66
N VAL A 72 -14.57 21.14 30.53
CA VAL A 72 -15.29 21.12 29.26
C VAL A 72 -15.61 19.65 29.00
N PRO A 73 -16.89 19.26 28.89
CA PRO A 73 -17.22 17.87 28.58
C PRO A 73 -16.51 17.52 27.27
N PRO A 74 -15.96 16.30 27.13
CA PRO A 74 -15.29 15.92 25.89
C PRO A 74 -16.23 16.24 24.74
N SER A 75 -15.76 17.08 23.80
CA SER A 75 -16.54 17.46 22.63
C SER A 75 -17.10 16.18 22.05
N ALA A 76 -18.43 16.11 21.91
CA ALA A 76 -19.06 14.95 21.30
C ALA A 76 -18.32 14.67 19.99
N ALA A 77 -17.93 13.41 19.78
CA ALA A 77 -17.33 13.02 18.52
C ALA A 77 -18.26 13.53 17.40
N PRO A 78 -17.71 14.14 16.32
CA PRO A 78 -18.56 14.62 15.23
C PRO A 78 -19.48 13.48 14.79
N PRO A 79 -20.77 13.75 14.52
CA PRO A 79 -21.71 12.71 14.15
C PRO A 79 -21.13 11.90 13.00
N ALA A 80 -21.25 10.57 13.09
CA ALA A 80 -20.65 9.67 12.12
C ALA A 80 -21.01 10.12 10.70
N PRO A 81 -20.03 10.21 9.78
CA PRO A 81 -20.25 10.78 8.45
C PRO A 81 -21.44 10.10 7.75
N LEU A 82 -22.37 10.91 7.26
CA LEU A 82 -23.63 10.42 6.71
C LEU A 82 -23.40 9.81 5.31
N LEU A 83 -23.13 8.51 5.30
CA LEU A 83 -23.21 7.66 4.11
C LEU A 83 -24.67 7.52 3.69
N ILE A 84 -24.97 7.75 2.41
CA ILE A 84 -26.33 7.63 1.84
C ILE A 84 -26.43 6.44 0.88
N GLY A 85 -25.31 5.85 0.46
CA GLY A 85 -25.24 4.70 -0.43
C GLY A 85 -25.14 5.09 -1.92
N ALA A 86 -24.55 4.19 -2.71
CA ALA A 86 -24.21 4.38 -4.11
C ALA A 86 -25.43 4.74 -4.97
N GLY A 87 -26.59 4.15 -4.67
CA GLY A 87 -27.84 4.42 -5.37
C GLY A 87 -28.21 5.91 -5.38
N SER A 88 -27.82 6.68 -4.35
CA SER A 88 -28.08 8.11 -4.27
C SER A 88 -27.41 8.92 -5.38
N CYS A 89 -26.25 8.49 -5.87
CA CYS A 89 -25.53 9.11 -6.99
C CYS A 89 -26.30 9.01 -8.33
N THR A 90 -27.29 8.11 -8.43
CA THR A 90 -28.13 7.97 -9.64
C THR A 90 -29.31 8.95 -9.68
N SER A 91 -29.69 9.56 -8.55
CA SER A 91 -31.01 10.17 -8.33
C SER A 91 -31.38 11.29 -9.31
N ALA A 92 -30.40 11.99 -9.88
CA ALA A 92 -30.59 13.06 -10.87
C ALA A 92 -30.39 12.61 -12.32
N GLY A 93 -30.16 11.31 -12.58
CA GLY A 93 -29.80 10.76 -13.90
C GLY A 93 -28.37 11.07 -14.37
N CYS A 94 -27.66 12.02 -13.73
CA CYS A 94 -26.36 12.54 -14.16
C CYS A 94 -25.22 11.52 -14.23
N HIS A 95 -25.26 10.44 -13.44
CA HIS A 95 -24.21 9.42 -13.34
C HIS A 95 -24.65 8.01 -13.72
N ALA A 96 -25.91 7.82 -14.13
CA ALA A 96 -26.51 6.53 -14.44
C ALA A 96 -26.81 6.33 -15.94
N ALA A 97 -26.12 7.08 -16.82
CA ALA A 97 -26.26 6.92 -18.26
C ALA A 97 -25.77 5.53 -18.74
N PRO A 98 -26.26 5.03 -19.88
CA PRO A 98 -25.67 3.87 -20.56
C PRO A 98 -24.17 4.05 -20.80
N ILE A 99 -23.40 2.96 -20.80
CA ILE A 99 -21.94 3.02 -21.02
C ILE A 99 -21.61 3.29 -22.50
N ALA A 100 -22.45 2.82 -23.43
CA ALA A 100 -22.33 3.15 -24.85
C ALA A 100 -22.78 4.60 -25.09
N ASP A 101 -22.12 5.28 -26.02
CA ASP A 101 -22.46 6.61 -26.54
C ASP A 101 -22.51 7.78 -25.53
N HIS A 102 -22.08 7.56 -24.28
CA HIS A 102 -21.95 8.59 -23.25
C HIS A 102 -20.51 8.79 -22.76
N PRO A 103 -20.13 10.01 -22.34
CA PRO A 103 -18.87 10.25 -21.64
C PRO A 103 -18.75 9.40 -20.35
N PRO A 104 -17.57 8.86 -20.01
CA PRO A 104 -17.38 7.97 -18.85
C PRO A 104 -17.93 8.47 -17.51
N TRP A 105 -17.92 9.79 -17.29
CA TRP A 105 -18.44 10.41 -16.06
C TRP A 105 -19.98 10.40 -15.96
N GLN A 106 -20.69 10.34 -17.11
CA GLN A 106 -22.15 10.25 -17.14
C GLN A 106 -22.64 8.83 -16.89
N SER A 107 -21.83 7.83 -17.26
CA SER A 107 -22.09 6.41 -17.02
C SER A 107 -21.36 5.90 -15.78
N ALA A 108 -20.97 6.79 -14.86
CA ALA A 108 -20.06 6.47 -13.78
C ALA A 108 -20.58 5.37 -12.84
N TYR A 109 -21.81 5.52 -12.35
CA TYR A 109 -22.48 4.51 -11.54
C TYR A 109 -22.73 3.22 -12.34
N THR A 110 -23.14 3.33 -13.60
CA THR A 110 -23.40 2.19 -14.48
C THR A 110 -22.14 1.35 -14.69
N THR A 111 -21.00 2.00 -14.90
CA THR A 111 -19.68 1.36 -15.04
C THR A 111 -19.24 0.72 -13.73
N TRP A 112 -19.35 1.45 -12.62
CA TRP A 112 -19.06 0.92 -11.28
C TRP A 112 -19.87 -0.35 -10.98
N ALA A 113 -21.20 -0.27 -11.05
CA ALA A 113 -22.11 -1.36 -10.67
C ALA A 113 -22.04 -2.60 -11.58
N THR A 114 -21.46 -2.50 -12.79
CA THR A 114 -21.48 -3.61 -13.78
C THR A 114 -20.10 -4.09 -14.23
N ARG A 115 -19.03 -3.34 -13.97
CA ARG A 115 -17.67 -3.65 -14.48
C ARG A 115 -16.56 -3.43 -13.46
N ASP A 116 -16.78 -2.66 -12.40
CA ASP A 116 -15.73 -2.34 -11.44
C ASP A 116 -15.66 -3.42 -10.33
N PRO A 117 -14.48 -4.03 -10.10
CA PRO A 117 -14.28 -4.97 -8.99
C PRO A 117 -14.66 -4.41 -7.61
N HIS A 118 -14.61 -3.09 -7.41
CA HIS A 118 -14.95 -2.44 -6.15
C HIS A 118 -16.42 -2.67 -5.73
N ALA A 119 -17.37 -2.68 -6.68
CA ALA A 119 -18.77 -2.98 -6.40
C ALA A 119 -18.97 -4.42 -5.87
N GLY A 120 -18.11 -5.36 -6.27
CA GLY A 120 -18.11 -6.74 -5.81
C GLY A 120 -17.22 -7.01 -4.58
N ALA A 121 -16.60 -5.98 -3.98
CA ALA A 121 -15.58 -6.16 -2.96
C ALA A 121 -16.10 -6.89 -1.71
N HIS A 122 -17.32 -6.59 -1.26
CA HIS A 122 -17.91 -7.24 -0.08
C HIS A 122 -18.21 -8.73 -0.31
N ASP A 123 -18.58 -9.12 -1.53
CA ASP A 123 -18.83 -10.52 -1.87
C ASP A 123 -17.56 -11.38 -1.83
N ALA A 124 -16.39 -10.79 -2.03
CA ALA A 124 -15.10 -11.46 -1.83
C ALA A 124 -14.83 -11.86 -0.37
N LEU A 125 -15.60 -11.33 0.60
CA LEU A 125 -15.56 -11.73 2.02
C LEU A 125 -16.36 -13.00 2.34
N GLN A 126 -16.75 -13.77 1.32
CA GLN A 126 -17.54 -14.99 1.45
C GLN A 126 -16.89 -16.17 0.71
N GLY A 127 -17.23 -17.40 1.14
CA GLY A 127 -16.84 -18.63 0.46
C GLY A 127 -15.40 -19.11 0.75
N PRO A 128 -14.93 -20.14 0.02
CA PRO A 128 -13.83 -21.02 0.47
C PRO A 128 -12.44 -20.39 0.63
N VAL A 129 -12.24 -19.15 0.19
CA VAL A 129 -11.01 -18.38 0.42
C VAL A 129 -11.13 -17.58 1.72
N ALA A 130 -12.23 -16.84 1.89
CA ALA A 130 -12.53 -16.11 3.12
C ALA A 130 -12.60 -17.05 4.34
N ASP A 131 -13.31 -18.17 4.22
CA ASP A 131 -13.43 -19.18 5.27
C ASP A 131 -12.07 -19.74 5.70
N ARG A 132 -11.16 -19.94 4.73
CA ARG A 132 -9.80 -20.44 4.99
C ARG A 132 -8.94 -19.39 5.69
N ILE A 133 -9.03 -18.13 5.29
CA ILE A 133 -8.31 -17.02 5.93
C ILE A 133 -8.75 -16.92 7.40
N ILE A 134 -10.06 -16.88 7.66
CA ILE A 134 -10.63 -16.83 9.01
C ILE A 134 -10.21 -18.05 9.85
N ALA A 135 -10.25 -19.26 9.29
CA ALA A 135 -9.79 -20.47 9.98
C ALA A 135 -8.30 -20.43 10.33
N ALA A 136 -7.44 -19.92 9.43
CA ALA A 136 -6.01 -19.78 9.69
C ALA A 136 -5.71 -18.74 10.79
N LEU A 137 -6.43 -17.61 10.79
CA LEU A 137 -6.34 -16.59 11.85
C LEU A 137 -6.80 -17.14 13.21
N ALA A 138 -7.89 -17.92 13.25
CA ALA A 138 -8.38 -18.54 14.48
C ALA A 138 -7.42 -19.60 15.05
N VAL A 139 -6.62 -20.27 14.21
CA VAL A 139 -5.54 -21.17 14.66
C VAL A 139 -4.32 -20.38 15.17
N ARG A 140 -4.06 -19.20 14.61
CA ARG A 140 -2.95 -18.32 14.99
C ARG A 140 -3.15 -17.68 16.36
N ASP A 141 -4.37 -17.24 16.67
CA ASP A 141 -4.76 -16.77 18.00
C ASP A 141 -6.06 -17.44 18.48
N PRO A 142 -5.96 -18.63 19.11
CA PRO A 142 -7.12 -19.33 19.65
C PRO A 142 -7.82 -18.61 20.80
N SER A 143 -7.23 -17.53 21.34
CA SER A 143 -7.83 -16.71 22.41
C SER A 143 -8.75 -15.61 21.88
N CYS A 144 -8.67 -15.31 20.57
CA CYS A 144 -9.46 -14.31 19.88
C CYS A 144 -10.41 -14.97 18.86
N PRO A 145 -11.70 -15.20 19.21
CA PRO A 145 -12.67 -15.77 18.27
C PRO A 145 -12.80 -14.89 17.02
N GLN A 146 -12.59 -15.49 15.84
CA GLN A 146 -12.70 -14.77 14.58
C GLN A 146 -14.14 -14.86 14.04
N PRO A 147 -14.84 -13.72 13.83
CA PRO A 147 -16.11 -13.72 13.12
C PRO A 147 -15.89 -14.03 11.63
N PRO A 148 -16.94 -14.41 10.88
CA PRO A 148 -16.89 -14.52 9.42
C PRO A 148 -16.32 -13.25 8.78
N ALA A 149 -15.59 -13.36 7.65
CA ALA A 149 -14.87 -12.21 7.09
C ALA A 149 -15.79 -11.01 6.79
N ARG A 150 -17.01 -11.24 6.28
CA ARG A 150 -18.05 -10.20 6.07
C ARG A 150 -18.48 -9.43 7.33
N GLU A 151 -18.14 -9.92 8.52
CA GLU A 151 -18.43 -9.32 9.82
C GLU A 151 -17.14 -8.93 10.57
N ASN A 152 -15.96 -9.26 10.02
CA ASN A 152 -14.67 -9.01 10.63
C ASN A 152 -14.17 -7.59 10.34
N MET A 153 -13.89 -6.83 11.39
CA MET A 153 -13.50 -5.42 11.31
C MET A 153 -12.23 -5.17 10.47
N ALA A 154 -11.33 -6.15 10.36
CA ALA A 154 -10.13 -6.03 9.51
C ALA A 154 -10.35 -6.41 8.04
N CYS A 155 -11.50 -7.00 7.72
CA CYS A 155 -11.88 -7.32 6.35
C CYS A 155 -12.80 -6.24 5.77
N VAL A 156 -13.84 -5.84 6.52
CA VAL A 156 -14.84 -4.87 6.02
C VAL A 156 -14.26 -3.46 5.82
N GLY A 157 -13.18 -3.09 6.52
CA GLY A 157 -12.57 -1.75 6.40
C GLY A 157 -12.03 -1.41 5.00
N CYS A 158 -11.68 -2.43 4.21
CA CYS A 158 -11.23 -2.27 2.82
C CYS A 158 -12.21 -2.85 1.77
N HIS A 159 -13.21 -3.61 2.20
CA HIS A 159 -14.14 -4.32 1.29
C HIS A 159 -15.58 -3.77 1.34
N ALA A 160 -15.87 -2.81 2.22
CA ALA A 160 -17.13 -2.09 2.28
C ALA A 160 -16.88 -0.59 2.55
N THR A 161 -17.72 0.28 2.02
CA THR A 161 -17.69 1.73 2.33
C THR A 161 -17.99 2.04 3.80
N GLY A 162 -18.84 1.22 4.43
CA GLY A 162 -19.17 1.32 5.84
C GLY A 162 -20.02 0.13 6.28
N ARG A 163 -20.17 -0.04 7.60
CA ARG A 163 -20.99 -1.11 8.18
C ARG A 163 -22.47 -0.75 8.19
N GLY A 164 -23.33 -1.71 7.84
CA GLY A 164 -24.79 -1.57 7.92
C GLY A 164 -25.49 -1.96 6.61
N PRO A 165 -26.65 -1.37 6.30
CA PRO A 165 -27.45 -1.74 5.12
C PRO A 165 -26.72 -1.59 3.78
N THR A 166 -25.76 -0.65 3.68
CA THR A 166 -24.98 -0.39 2.46
C THR A 166 -23.70 -1.23 2.34
N SER A 167 -23.35 -2.09 3.31
CA SER A 167 -22.13 -2.91 3.21
C SER A 167 -22.12 -3.84 2.00
N GLY A 168 -23.30 -4.28 1.55
CA GLY A 168 -23.47 -5.09 0.34
C GLY A 168 -23.22 -4.34 -0.97
N GLU A 169 -23.05 -3.02 -0.95
CA GLU A 169 -22.60 -2.23 -2.12
C GLU A 169 -21.08 -2.36 -2.37
N GLY A 170 -20.33 -3.02 -1.47
CA GLY A 170 -18.87 -3.10 -1.57
C GLY A 170 -18.20 -1.75 -1.35
N VAL A 171 -17.15 -1.47 -2.12
CA VAL A 171 -16.46 -0.18 -2.14
C VAL A 171 -17.18 0.72 -3.15
N SER A 172 -18.02 1.61 -2.63
CA SER A 172 -18.88 2.51 -3.40
C SER A 172 -18.25 3.88 -3.67
N CYS A 173 -18.99 4.72 -4.40
CA CYS A 173 -18.63 6.10 -4.71
C CYS A 173 -18.20 6.92 -3.47
N GLU A 174 -18.80 6.67 -2.29
CA GLU A 174 -18.51 7.39 -1.06
C GLU A 174 -17.18 6.97 -0.40
N SER A 175 -16.62 5.79 -0.76
CA SER A 175 -15.26 5.41 -0.35
C SER A 175 -14.21 6.30 -1.00
N CYS A 176 -14.46 6.77 -2.22
CA CYS A 176 -13.50 7.54 -3.01
C CYS A 176 -13.81 9.05 -2.96
N HIS A 177 -15.07 9.46 -3.12
CA HIS A 177 -15.48 10.86 -3.06
C HIS A 177 -15.77 11.36 -1.64
N GLY A 178 -15.66 10.50 -0.63
CA GLY A 178 -16.07 10.81 0.73
C GLY A 178 -17.59 10.73 0.94
N PRO A 179 -18.05 10.91 2.19
CA PRO A 179 -19.45 10.73 2.57
C PRO A 179 -20.37 11.73 1.87
N ALA A 180 -21.38 11.26 1.13
CA ALA A 180 -22.13 12.11 0.22
C ALA A 180 -23.13 13.03 0.92
N GLY A 181 -23.61 12.71 2.11
CA GLY A 181 -24.70 13.44 2.78
C GLY A 181 -24.59 14.98 2.77
N PRO A 182 -23.43 15.58 3.09
CA PRO A 182 -23.28 17.04 3.06
C PRO A 182 -23.22 17.66 1.66
N TRP A 183 -22.77 16.93 0.62
CA TRP A 183 -22.52 17.48 -0.73
C TRP A 183 -23.43 16.93 -1.83
N LEU A 184 -24.22 15.89 -1.58
CA LEU A 184 -25.08 15.21 -2.57
C LEU A 184 -26.04 16.17 -3.28
N VAL A 185 -26.65 17.12 -2.57
CA VAL A 185 -27.50 18.14 -3.21
C VAL A 185 -26.65 19.28 -3.79
N ALA A 186 -25.66 19.76 -3.03
CA ALA A 186 -24.85 20.92 -3.40
C ALA A 186 -24.04 20.73 -4.70
N HIS A 187 -23.54 19.51 -4.98
CA HIS A 187 -22.75 19.25 -6.18
C HIS A 187 -23.56 19.33 -7.49
N THR A 188 -24.89 19.33 -7.41
CA THR A 188 -25.78 19.51 -8.57
C THR A 188 -25.97 20.98 -8.96
N ALA A 189 -25.54 21.92 -8.10
CA ALA A 189 -25.68 23.35 -8.34
C ALA A 189 -24.74 23.86 -9.46
N GLN A 190 -25.23 24.81 -10.26
CA GLN A 190 -24.43 25.48 -11.27
C GLN A 190 -23.22 26.18 -10.63
N GLY A 191 -22.02 25.94 -11.19
CA GLY A 191 -20.78 26.50 -10.67
C GLY A 191 -20.14 25.72 -9.52
N TRP A 192 -20.66 24.54 -9.15
CA TRP A 192 -19.98 23.64 -8.22
C TRP A 192 -18.56 23.30 -8.68
N MET A 193 -17.63 23.28 -7.73
CA MET A 193 -16.24 22.88 -7.91
C MET A 193 -15.87 21.88 -6.81
N THR A 194 -15.41 20.68 -7.18
CA THR A 194 -14.92 19.70 -6.22
C THR A 194 -13.66 20.20 -5.50
N LYS A 195 -12.73 20.83 -6.23
CA LYS A 195 -11.52 21.43 -5.64
C LYS A 195 -11.88 22.55 -4.66
N GLY A 196 -11.47 22.40 -3.41
CA GLY A 196 -11.65 23.43 -2.38
C GLY A 196 -13.07 23.57 -1.82
N ASN A 197 -13.97 22.62 -2.12
CA ASN A 197 -15.29 22.58 -1.46
C ASN A 197 -15.14 22.40 0.06
N ARG A 198 -16.13 22.90 0.82
CA ARG A 198 -16.15 22.82 2.30
C ARG A 198 -17.08 21.72 2.84
N LEU A 199 -17.65 20.91 1.96
CA LEU A 199 -18.66 19.90 2.30
C LEU A 199 -18.07 18.48 2.35
N GLY A 200 -16.76 18.34 2.17
CA GLY A 200 -16.05 17.07 2.35
C GLY A 200 -15.99 16.17 1.11
N MET A 201 -16.40 16.65 -0.07
CA MET A 201 -16.21 15.88 -1.30
C MET A 201 -14.72 15.81 -1.65
N VAL A 202 -14.18 14.62 -1.90
CA VAL A 202 -12.75 14.44 -2.24
C VAL A 202 -12.52 14.75 -3.73
N ASP A 203 -11.56 15.64 -4.02
CA ASP A 203 -11.11 15.95 -5.38
C ASP A 203 -10.05 14.94 -5.85
N LEU A 204 -10.52 13.78 -6.31
CA LEU A 204 -9.69 12.70 -6.85
C LEU A 204 -8.92 13.07 -8.14
N ALA A 205 -9.16 14.26 -8.68
CA ALA A 205 -8.49 14.69 -9.89
C ALA A 205 -6.99 15.01 -9.64
N ASP A 206 -6.62 15.46 -8.43
CA ASP A 206 -5.21 15.60 -8.01
C ASP A 206 -4.58 14.21 -7.82
N PRO A 207 -3.52 13.80 -8.56
CA PRO A 207 -2.99 12.45 -8.45
C PRO A 207 -2.42 12.10 -7.07
N SER A 208 -1.93 13.08 -6.29
CA SER A 208 -1.46 12.80 -4.92
C SER A 208 -2.65 12.45 -4.00
N THR A 209 -3.75 13.21 -4.09
CA THR A 209 -5.02 12.90 -3.39
C THR A 209 -5.61 11.58 -3.91
N CYS A 210 -5.58 11.38 -5.22
CA CYS A 210 -5.75 10.11 -5.94
C CYS A 210 -5.14 8.91 -5.20
N ALA A 211 -3.81 8.89 -5.18
CA ALA A 211 -3.04 7.83 -4.54
C ALA A 211 -3.35 7.72 -3.04
N GLN A 212 -3.55 8.82 -2.33
CA GLN A 212 -3.84 8.79 -0.89
C GLN A 212 -5.15 8.07 -0.58
N THR A 213 -6.23 8.42 -1.28
CA THR A 213 -7.54 7.79 -1.13
C THR A 213 -7.49 6.29 -1.44
N CYS A 214 -6.82 5.90 -2.53
CA CYS A 214 -6.65 4.47 -2.87
C CYS A 214 -5.76 3.74 -1.84
N ALA A 215 -4.68 4.37 -1.39
CA ALA A 215 -3.70 3.79 -0.48
C ALA A 215 -4.28 3.48 0.91
N GLU A 216 -5.35 4.14 1.35
CA GLU A 216 -6.05 3.77 2.59
C GLU A 216 -6.41 2.28 2.63
N CYS A 217 -6.79 1.70 1.49
CA CYS A 217 -7.08 0.26 1.36
C CYS A 217 -5.92 -0.53 0.74
N HIS A 218 -5.14 0.09 -0.15
CA HIS A 218 -4.10 -0.56 -0.97
C HIS A 218 -2.66 -0.47 -0.43
N VAL A 219 -2.45 0.20 0.69
CA VAL A 219 -1.18 0.24 1.45
C VAL A 219 -1.46 0.06 2.94
N GLY A 220 -2.45 0.81 3.43
CA GLY A 220 -2.85 0.91 4.81
C GLY A 220 -3.23 2.36 5.13
N GLY A 221 -4.15 2.55 6.07
CA GLY A 221 -4.66 3.86 6.42
C GLY A 221 -5.27 3.90 7.83
N PRO A 222 -5.72 5.10 8.26
CA PRO A 222 -6.41 5.22 9.53
C PRO A 222 -7.66 4.34 9.55
N PRO A 223 -8.07 3.83 10.72
CA PRO A 223 -9.35 3.14 10.87
C PRO A 223 -10.51 4.01 10.36
N THR A 224 -11.54 3.37 9.82
CA THR A 224 -12.78 4.05 9.41
C THR A 224 -13.48 4.69 10.61
N ALA A 225 -14.42 5.60 10.35
CA ALA A 225 -15.19 6.27 11.41
C ALA A 225 -16.02 5.30 12.29
N ASP A 226 -16.38 4.11 11.78
CA ASP A 226 -17.05 3.03 12.51
C ASP A 226 -16.08 1.99 13.11
N GLY A 227 -14.76 2.27 13.09
CA GLY A 227 -13.72 1.50 13.76
C GLY A 227 -13.21 0.27 13.00
N ALA A 228 -13.55 0.11 11.72
CA ALA A 228 -12.98 -0.93 10.87
C ALA A 228 -11.51 -0.63 10.56
N ILE A 229 -10.70 -1.68 10.50
CA ILE A 229 -9.25 -1.59 10.39
C ILE A 229 -8.88 -1.64 8.91
N ARG A 230 -7.99 -0.72 8.50
CA ARG A 230 -7.48 -0.57 7.15
C ARG A 230 -5.99 -0.91 7.11
N GLU A 231 -5.68 -2.15 7.46
CA GLU A 231 -4.31 -2.65 7.53
C GLU A 231 -4.29 -4.14 7.13
N VAL A 232 -3.50 -4.48 6.11
CA VAL A 232 -3.22 -5.87 5.75
C VAL A 232 -1.86 -6.25 6.32
N THR A 233 -1.89 -6.96 7.45
CA THR A 233 -0.70 -7.50 8.13
C THR A 233 -0.12 -8.70 7.41
N HIS A 234 1.12 -9.04 7.72
CA HIS A 234 1.77 -10.24 7.21
C HIS A 234 1.04 -11.52 7.66
N ASP A 235 0.42 -11.53 8.84
CA ASP A 235 -0.38 -12.68 9.29
C ASP A 235 -1.67 -12.84 8.45
N LEU A 236 -2.28 -11.75 7.97
CA LEU A 236 -3.36 -11.81 6.95
C LEU A 236 -2.86 -12.37 5.62
N VAL A 237 -1.69 -11.91 5.13
CA VAL A 237 -1.09 -12.43 3.89
C VAL A 237 -0.74 -13.91 4.03
N ALA A 238 -0.18 -14.33 5.17
CA ALA A 238 0.14 -15.73 5.47
C ALA A 238 -1.10 -16.62 5.61
N ALA A 239 -2.23 -16.08 6.09
CA ALA A 239 -3.52 -16.75 6.09
C ALA A 239 -4.14 -16.93 4.69
N GLY A 240 -3.63 -16.20 3.69
CA GLY A 240 -4.01 -16.32 2.28
C GLY A 240 -4.58 -15.06 1.64
N HIS A 241 -4.59 -13.92 2.33
CA HIS A 241 -4.94 -12.64 1.72
C HIS A 241 -3.92 -12.27 0.63
N PRO A 242 -4.33 -11.72 -0.53
CA PRO A 242 -3.39 -11.19 -1.51
C PRO A 242 -2.47 -10.14 -0.89
N ARG A 243 -1.17 -10.16 -1.22
CA ARG A 243 -0.28 -9.05 -0.87
C ARG A 243 -0.75 -7.79 -1.61
N LEU A 244 -0.88 -6.68 -0.89
CA LEU A 244 -1.13 -5.38 -1.49
C LEU A 244 0.13 -4.89 -2.23
N ALA A 245 -0.03 -4.56 -3.50
CA ALA A 245 1.05 -4.06 -4.35
C ALA A 245 0.46 -2.95 -5.24
N PHE A 246 0.66 -1.69 -4.84
CA PHE A 246 -0.07 -0.55 -5.40
C PHE A 246 0.83 0.44 -6.14
N GLU A 247 0.34 0.91 -7.28
CA GLU A 247 0.87 2.06 -8.02
C GLU A 247 -0.33 2.69 -8.74
N LEU A 248 -0.60 3.98 -8.47
CA LEU A 248 -1.83 4.66 -8.88
C LEU A 248 -2.13 4.52 -10.37
N ARG A 249 -1.14 4.79 -11.22
CA ARG A 249 -1.36 4.89 -12.66
C ARG A 249 -1.61 3.52 -13.29
N SER A 250 -1.01 2.47 -12.74
CA SER A 250 -1.26 1.07 -13.08
C SER A 250 -2.67 0.62 -12.67
N TYR A 251 -3.16 1.02 -11.49
CA TYR A 251 -4.50 0.69 -11.00
C TYR A 251 -5.60 1.40 -11.81
N LYS A 252 -5.48 2.71 -12.03
CA LYS A 252 -6.38 3.48 -12.90
C LYS A 252 -6.47 2.97 -14.34
N ARG A 253 -5.46 2.23 -14.81
CA ARG A 253 -5.46 1.56 -16.13
C ARG A 253 -6.07 0.16 -16.12
N ALA A 254 -6.15 -0.49 -14.96
CA ALA A 254 -6.82 -1.77 -14.78
C ALA A 254 -8.34 -1.61 -14.53
N GLU A 255 -8.73 -0.47 -13.93
CA GLU A 255 -10.13 -0.09 -13.72
C GLU A 255 -10.83 0.33 -15.02
N PRO A 256 -12.14 0.04 -15.16
CA PRO A 256 -12.93 0.58 -16.27
C PRO A 256 -13.13 2.10 -16.06
N PRO A 257 -12.73 2.97 -17.00
CA PRO A 257 -12.82 4.42 -16.80
C PRO A 257 -14.26 4.87 -16.56
N HIS A 258 -14.46 5.57 -15.44
CA HIS A 258 -15.77 6.07 -15.00
C HIS A 258 -15.70 7.51 -14.43
N TRP A 259 -14.58 8.20 -14.71
CA TRP A 259 -14.28 9.56 -14.27
C TRP A 259 -14.13 10.51 -15.46
N ARG A 260 -14.05 11.83 -15.20
CA ARG A 260 -13.56 12.79 -16.19
C ARG A 260 -12.05 12.72 -16.26
N ASP A 261 -11.51 12.15 -17.32
CA ASP A 261 -10.06 12.22 -17.55
C ASP A 261 -9.67 13.62 -18.04
N ARG A 262 -9.31 14.46 -17.06
CA ARG A 262 -8.83 15.83 -17.30
C ARG A 262 -7.45 15.88 -17.96
N PHE A 263 -6.71 14.78 -17.96
CA PHE A 263 -5.40 14.68 -18.61
C PHE A 263 -5.54 14.28 -20.09
N ALA A 264 -6.61 13.57 -20.44
CA ALA A 264 -6.99 13.28 -21.82
C ALA A 264 -7.79 14.42 -22.50
N THR A 265 -8.23 15.44 -21.76
CA THR A 265 -9.02 16.55 -22.29
C THR A 265 -8.14 17.75 -22.69
N PRO A 266 -8.03 18.12 -23.97
CA PRO A 266 -7.22 19.27 -24.39
C PRO A 266 -7.72 20.58 -23.77
N GLY A 267 -6.79 21.40 -23.26
CA GLY A 267 -7.09 22.75 -22.74
C GLY A 267 -7.55 22.83 -21.29
N VAL A 268 -7.63 21.70 -20.57
CA VAL A 268 -7.78 21.69 -19.10
C VAL A 268 -6.39 21.66 -18.45
N ASP A 269 -6.25 22.37 -17.32
CA ASP A 269 -5.01 22.63 -16.57
C ASP A 269 -4.00 21.44 -16.61
N PRO A 270 -2.81 21.60 -17.22
CA PRO A 270 -1.84 20.51 -17.49
C PRO A 270 -1.08 20.04 -16.24
N ALA A 271 -1.65 20.20 -15.04
CA ALA A 271 -1.03 20.05 -13.73
C ALA A 271 -0.39 18.68 -13.42
N ALA A 272 -0.60 17.68 -14.28
CA ALA A 272 0.24 16.48 -14.35
C ALA A 272 0.03 15.75 -15.69
N GLY A 273 0.96 15.87 -16.65
CA GLY A 273 1.06 14.89 -17.76
C GLY A 273 1.43 13.49 -17.23
N PRO A 274 1.51 12.44 -18.08
CA PRO A 274 1.70 11.05 -17.61
C PRO A 274 2.87 10.82 -16.64
N ILE A 275 4.01 11.49 -16.81
CA ILE A 275 5.15 11.45 -15.87
C ILE A 275 4.80 12.13 -14.54
N GLY A 276 4.08 13.26 -14.57
CA GLY A 276 3.60 13.95 -13.38
C GLY A 276 2.57 13.14 -12.60
N GLU A 277 1.67 12.42 -13.28
CA GLU A 277 0.68 11.53 -12.65
C GLU A 277 1.38 10.39 -11.91
N TRP A 278 2.36 9.75 -12.57
CA TRP A 278 3.22 8.73 -11.95
C TRP A 278 3.98 9.27 -10.74
N ALA A 279 4.68 10.41 -10.87
CA ALA A 279 5.47 10.99 -9.79
C ALA A 279 4.60 11.41 -8.58
N ALA A 280 3.47 12.09 -8.83
CA ALA A 280 2.54 12.53 -7.79
C ALA A 280 1.78 11.36 -7.16
N GLY A 281 1.40 10.35 -7.94
CA GLY A 281 0.83 9.10 -7.43
C GLY A 281 1.81 8.35 -6.51
N ARG A 282 3.08 8.24 -6.91
CA ARG A 282 4.14 7.65 -6.05
C ARG A 282 4.35 8.45 -4.77
N LEU A 283 4.41 9.78 -4.84
CA LEU A 283 4.55 10.64 -3.65
C LEU A 283 3.35 10.49 -2.70
N GLY A 284 2.12 10.53 -3.21
CA GLY A 284 0.91 10.34 -2.40
C GLY A 284 0.87 8.96 -1.73
N THR A 285 1.27 7.91 -2.46
CA THR A 285 1.37 6.54 -1.93
C THR A 285 2.45 6.43 -0.84
N LEU A 286 3.61 7.07 -1.03
CA LEU A 286 4.69 7.11 -0.06
C LEU A 286 4.29 7.87 1.22
N GLU A 287 3.54 8.97 1.10
CA GLU A 287 3.01 9.70 2.24
C GLU A 287 2.07 8.80 3.07
N SER A 288 1.16 8.06 2.42
CA SER A 288 0.29 7.08 3.09
C SER A 288 1.09 5.96 3.77
N PHE A 289 2.11 5.41 3.10
CA PHE A 289 3.01 4.42 3.68
C PHE A 289 3.72 4.93 4.94
N LEU A 290 4.26 6.15 4.90
CA LEU A 290 4.93 6.77 6.04
C LEU A 290 3.98 6.98 7.22
N ARG A 291 2.73 7.39 6.95
CA ARG A 291 1.67 7.52 7.97
C ARG A 291 1.27 6.17 8.56
N GLN A 292 1.16 5.12 7.73
CA GLN A 292 0.89 3.76 8.20
C GLN A 292 2.03 3.25 9.09
N ALA A 293 3.28 3.43 8.68
CA ALA A 293 4.44 3.07 9.48
C ALA A 293 4.46 3.81 10.82
N ASP A 294 4.21 5.13 10.85
CA ASP A 294 4.13 5.90 12.09
C ASP A 294 3.00 5.42 13.02
N SER A 295 1.84 5.04 12.46
CA SER A 295 0.72 4.44 13.20
C SER A 295 1.07 3.07 13.78
N GLN A 296 1.75 2.20 13.03
CA GLN A 296 2.26 0.91 13.51
C GLN A 296 3.23 1.09 14.69
N VAL A 297 4.12 2.09 14.61
CA VAL A 297 5.06 2.42 15.69
C VAL A 297 4.34 2.94 16.93
N GLU A 298 3.32 3.80 16.78
CA GLU A 298 2.48 4.24 17.89
C GLU A 298 1.75 3.06 18.56
N ALA A 299 1.10 2.22 17.76
CA ALA A 299 0.33 1.08 18.24
C ALA A 299 1.24 0.09 18.99
N ALA A 300 2.40 -0.26 18.42
CA ALA A 300 3.38 -1.14 19.06
C ALA A 300 3.98 -0.52 20.35
N ALA A 301 4.27 0.78 20.37
CA ALA A 301 4.76 1.48 21.56
C ALA A 301 3.70 1.56 22.68
N SER A 302 2.42 1.65 22.33
CA SER A 302 1.31 1.66 23.29
C SER A 302 1.04 0.28 23.94
N GLY A 303 1.69 -0.78 23.47
CA GLY A 303 1.47 -2.15 23.94
C GLY A 303 0.14 -2.78 23.50
N ARG A 304 -0.65 -2.08 22.68
CA ARG A 304 -1.86 -2.63 22.04
C ARG A 304 -1.42 -3.73 21.08
N ARG A 305 -1.95 -4.95 21.26
CA ARG A 305 -1.69 -6.11 20.41
C ARG A 305 -2.99 -6.62 19.85
N GLY A 306 -3.03 -6.89 18.54
CA GLY A 306 -4.11 -7.61 17.86
C GLY A 306 -3.57 -8.31 16.61
N LEU A 307 -4.39 -9.16 16.01
CA LEU A 307 -4.05 -9.89 14.77
C LEU A 307 -3.75 -8.98 13.57
N THR A 308 -4.23 -7.74 13.63
CA THR A 308 -4.29 -6.82 12.49
C THR A 308 -3.79 -5.41 12.80
N ALA A 309 -3.17 -5.19 13.96
CA ALA A 309 -2.54 -3.92 14.36
C ALA A 309 -1.62 -4.10 15.59
N GLY A 310 -0.59 -3.25 15.72
CA GLY A 310 0.18 -3.10 16.96
C GLY A 310 1.41 -4.00 17.11
N VAL A 311 1.98 -4.46 16.01
CA VAL A 311 3.30 -5.12 15.98
C VAL A 311 4.30 -4.28 15.20
N TRP A 312 5.54 -4.24 15.68
CA TRP A 312 6.68 -3.76 14.89
C TRP A 312 7.86 -4.75 15.03
N PRO A 313 8.55 -5.11 13.93
CA PRO A 313 8.20 -4.78 12.54
C PRO A 313 6.92 -5.48 12.09
N GLU A 314 6.06 -4.75 11.37
CA GLU A 314 5.06 -5.37 10.49
C GLU A 314 5.76 -5.68 9.16
N PHE A 315 5.77 -6.95 8.77
CA PHE A 315 6.56 -7.44 7.64
C PHE A 315 6.01 -7.02 6.27
N THR A 316 4.74 -6.60 6.16
CA THR A 316 4.22 -6.02 4.91
C THR A 316 4.82 -4.65 4.56
N ALA A 317 5.51 -3.99 5.50
CA ALA A 317 6.30 -2.78 5.22
C ALA A 317 7.60 -3.06 4.42
N PHE A 318 7.99 -4.33 4.27
CA PHE A 318 9.28 -4.77 3.72
C PHE A 318 9.16 -5.60 2.44
N ASP A 319 10.29 -5.73 1.74
CA ASP A 319 10.48 -6.49 0.49
C ASP A 319 10.12 -7.99 0.64
N CYS A 320 8.84 -8.35 0.47
CA CYS A 320 8.38 -9.74 0.57
C CYS A 320 9.08 -10.65 -0.46
N HIS A 321 9.46 -10.13 -1.64
CA HIS A 321 10.24 -10.91 -2.61
C HIS A 321 11.66 -11.19 -2.08
N GLY A 322 12.31 -10.20 -1.46
CA GLY A 322 13.60 -10.35 -0.79
C GLY A 322 13.60 -11.48 0.25
N CYS A 323 12.50 -11.64 1.00
CA CYS A 323 12.32 -12.69 2.01
C CYS A 323 11.86 -14.04 1.45
N HIS A 324 10.97 -14.07 0.45
CA HIS A 324 10.32 -15.30 -0.06
C HIS A 324 10.89 -15.83 -1.39
N ARG A 325 11.95 -15.23 -1.93
CA ARG A 325 12.66 -15.79 -3.08
C ARG A 325 13.39 -17.09 -2.72
N PRO A 326 13.52 -18.05 -3.65
CA PRO A 326 14.40 -19.20 -3.48
C PRO A 326 15.83 -18.75 -3.16
N ALA A 327 16.53 -19.49 -2.28
CA ALA A 327 17.94 -19.26 -2.04
C ALA A 327 18.72 -19.51 -3.34
N ALA A 328 19.22 -18.43 -3.97
CA ALA A 328 19.98 -18.54 -5.20
C ALA A 328 21.30 -19.28 -4.95
N LEU A 329 21.41 -20.50 -5.46
CA LEU A 329 22.65 -21.30 -5.49
C LEU A 329 23.67 -20.79 -6.53
N ALA A 330 23.35 -19.70 -7.24
CA ALA A 330 24.23 -19.11 -8.23
C ALA A 330 25.49 -18.51 -7.56
N PRO A 331 26.68 -18.63 -8.17
CA PRO A 331 27.85 -17.90 -7.72
C PRO A 331 27.55 -16.41 -7.69
N ALA A 332 28.06 -15.72 -6.67
CA ALA A 332 27.93 -14.27 -6.58
C ALA A 332 28.76 -13.60 -7.69
N ALA A 333 28.16 -13.44 -8.87
CA ALA A 333 28.61 -12.48 -9.87
C ALA A 333 28.79 -11.13 -9.15
N ALA A 334 29.95 -10.50 -9.32
CA ALA A 334 30.39 -9.41 -8.48
C ALA A 334 29.32 -8.32 -8.41
N ARG A 335 28.66 -8.20 -7.25
CA ARG A 335 27.67 -7.15 -7.00
C ARG A 335 28.38 -5.81 -7.18
N VAL A 336 27.98 -5.05 -8.19
CA VAL A 336 28.32 -3.63 -8.28
C VAL A 336 27.62 -2.96 -7.11
N VAL A 337 28.35 -2.73 -6.00
CA VAL A 337 27.82 -2.09 -4.80
C VAL A 337 27.67 -0.59 -5.07
N GLY A 338 26.62 -0.24 -5.80
CA GLY A 338 26.17 1.14 -5.91
C GLY A 338 25.58 1.65 -4.58
N PRO A 339 25.52 2.98 -4.36
CA PRO A 339 25.03 3.57 -3.11
C PRO A 339 23.57 3.19 -2.77
N ARG A 340 22.78 2.72 -3.75
CA ARG A 340 21.39 2.24 -3.59
C ARG A 340 21.26 0.73 -3.33
N THR A 341 22.35 -0.03 -3.41
CA THR A 341 22.26 -1.50 -3.35
C THR A 341 21.98 -2.01 -1.93
N ALA A 342 21.09 -3.01 -1.84
CA ALA A 342 20.72 -3.62 -0.58
C ALA A 342 21.95 -4.16 0.16
N ARG A 343 22.21 -3.64 1.37
CA ARG A 343 23.25 -4.19 2.24
C ARG A 343 22.87 -5.60 2.68
N PRO A 344 23.75 -6.60 2.53
CA PRO A 344 23.46 -7.97 2.95
C PRO A 344 23.00 -8.03 4.42
N GLY A 345 21.85 -8.66 4.66
CA GLY A 345 21.27 -8.83 6.00
C GLY A 345 20.36 -7.70 6.48
N TRP A 346 20.14 -6.64 5.70
CA TRP A 346 19.16 -5.60 6.01
C TRP A 346 17.91 -5.78 5.12
N PRO A 347 16.71 -6.02 5.67
CA PRO A 347 15.47 -5.94 4.92
C PRO A 347 15.30 -4.54 4.33
N ARG A 348 15.01 -4.46 3.03
CA ARG A 348 14.60 -3.20 2.41
C ARG A 348 13.14 -2.93 2.73
N LEU A 349 12.80 -1.65 2.91
CA LEU A 349 11.41 -1.22 2.81
C LEU A 349 10.90 -1.44 1.38
N GLU A 350 9.59 -1.58 1.23
CA GLU A 350 8.93 -2.03 0.00
C GLU A 350 9.48 -1.35 -1.29
N PRO A 351 10.23 -2.05 -2.16
CA PRO A 351 10.92 -1.42 -3.30
C PRO A 351 9.98 -0.81 -4.33
N MET A 352 8.74 -1.31 -4.48
CA MET A 352 7.74 -0.67 -5.34
C MET A 352 7.48 0.79 -4.94
N LEU A 353 7.54 1.11 -3.65
CA LEU A 353 7.33 2.45 -3.11
C LEU A 353 8.63 3.25 -3.03
N TRP A 354 9.72 2.61 -2.57
CA TRP A 354 10.93 3.31 -2.15
C TRP A 354 12.02 3.49 -3.20
N SER A 355 11.96 2.77 -4.32
CA SER A 355 12.96 2.90 -5.40
C SER A 355 12.63 4.07 -6.35
N HIS A 356 13.65 4.63 -6.99
CA HIS A 356 13.57 5.75 -7.94
C HIS A 356 13.00 7.10 -7.42
N LEU A 357 12.81 7.27 -6.11
CA LEU A 357 12.23 8.49 -5.53
C LEU A 357 13.03 9.77 -5.87
N ASP A 358 14.35 9.72 -5.81
CA ASP A 358 15.24 10.84 -6.13
C ASP A 358 15.34 11.15 -7.64
N LEU A 359 14.69 10.35 -8.50
CA LEU A 359 14.61 10.65 -9.92
C LEU A 359 13.57 11.75 -10.20
N PHE A 360 12.65 12.00 -9.26
CA PHE A 360 11.53 12.93 -9.43
C PHE A 360 11.21 13.79 -8.20
N LEU A 361 11.73 13.47 -7.01
CA LEU A 361 11.54 14.29 -5.81
C LEU A 361 12.52 15.47 -5.77
N PRO A 362 12.06 16.67 -5.38
CA PRO A 362 12.94 17.80 -5.15
C PRO A 362 13.91 17.52 -3.99
N ALA A 363 15.09 18.13 -4.04
CA ALA A 363 16.15 17.88 -3.06
C ALA A 363 15.74 18.20 -1.60
N SER A 364 14.86 19.20 -1.44
CA SER A 364 14.15 19.57 -0.20
C SER A 364 13.52 18.38 0.50
N ALA A 365 12.86 17.50 -0.25
CA ALA A 365 12.15 16.33 0.28
C ALA A 365 12.96 15.04 0.24
N CYS A 366 13.83 14.90 -0.77
CA CYS A 366 14.65 13.71 -0.97
C CYS A 366 15.54 13.38 0.25
N GLY A 367 16.14 14.41 0.87
CA GLY A 367 17.00 14.24 2.06
C GLY A 367 16.28 13.57 3.24
N PRO A 368 15.26 14.21 3.85
CA PRO A 368 14.53 13.66 4.99
C PRO A 368 13.89 12.29 4.72
N ILE A 369 13.34 12.09 3.52
CA ILE A 369 12.72 10.82 3.13
C ILE A 369 13.74 9.68 3.07
N LEU A 370 14.92 9.91 2.47
CA LEU A 370 15.98 8.90 2.42
C LEU A 370 16.68 8.69 3.78
N GLU A 371 16.73 9.72 4.64
CA GLU A 371 17.20 9.57 6.02
C GLU A 371 16.27 8.66 6.83
N ALA A 372 14.95 8.91 6.79
CA ALA A 372 13.96 8.06 7.45
C ALA A 372 14.02 6.61 6.93
N ARG A 373 14.07 6.41 5.60
CA ARG A 373 14.30 5.08 4.99
C ARG A 373 15.52 4.40 5.58
N THR A 374 16.65 5.12 5.58
CA THR A 374 17.95 4.60 6.01
C THR A 374 17.94 4.23 7.50
N ALA A 375 17.29 5.03 8.34
CA ALA A 375 17.13 4.76 9.76
C ALA A 375 16.27 3.51 10.00
N VAL A 376 15.14 3.38 9.30
CA VAL A 376 14.24 2.22 9.40
C VAL A 376 14.91 0.93 8.89
N GLU A 377 15.53 0.92 7.71
CA GLU A 377 16.22 -0.28 7.18
C GLU A 377 17.40 -0.71 8.07
N ARG A 378 18.15 0.25 8.65
CA ARG A 378 19.22 -0.03 9.64
C ARG A 378 18.68 -0.59 10.95
N GLY A 379 17.57 -0.03 11.42
CA GLY A 379 16.98 -0.29 12.71
C GLY A 379 15.82 -1.28 12.69
N TRP A 380 15.59 -2.00 11.60
CA TRP A 380 14.31 -2.65 11.26
C TRP A 380 13.65 -3.49 12.36
N SER A 381 14.43 -4.15 13.22
CA SER A 381 13.95 -4.96 14.35
C SER A 381 13.63 -4.17 15.63
N ARG A 382 13.77 -2.85 15.61
CA ARG A 382 13.51 -1.89 16.69
C ARG A 382 12.46 -0.89 16.23
N LEU A 383 11.71 -0.31 17.16
CA LEU A 383 10.81 0.82 16.88
C LEU A 383 11.60 1.99 16.25
N PRO A 384 11.24 2.46 15.05
CA PRO A 384 11.74 3.70 14.46
C PRO A 384 11.51 4.91 15.35
N ASP A 385 12.36 5.94 15.17
CA ASP A 385 12.07 7.26 15.74
C ASP A 385 10.94 7.92 14.94
N ARG A 386 9.78 8.10 15.60
CA ARG A 386 8.62 8.81 15.04
C ARG A 386 8.93 10.23 14.60
N ARG A 387 9.97 10.88 15.14
CA ARG A 387 10.41 12.21 14.67
C ARG A 387 10.93 12.15 13.24
N LEU A 388 11.72 11.13 12.90
CA LEU A 388 12.22 10.94 11.53
C LEU A 388 11.09 10.62 10.56
N LEU A 389 10.11 9.81 10.97
CA LEU A 389 8.90 9.55 10.19
C LEU A 389 8.09 10.84 9.99
N GLY A 390 7.87 11.62 11.05
CA GLY A 390 7.21 12.93 11.00
C GLY A 390 7.87 13.90 10.03
N THR A 391 9.20 14.08 10.11
CA THR A 391 9.93 14.95 9.18
C THR A 391 9.87 14.44 7.73
N ALA A 392 9.86 13.13 7.50
CA ALA A 392 9.67 12.56 6.16
C ALA A 392 8.23 12.77 5.63
N ILE A 393 7.21 12.68 6.49
CA ILE A 393 5.81 13.00 6.15
C ILE A 393 5.67 14.49 5.81
N GLU A 394 6.23 15.37 6.62
CA GLU A 394 6.25 16.82 6.36
C GLU A 394 6.93 17.14 5.03
N ALA A 395 8.11 16.56 4.79
CA ALA A 395 8.82 16.67 3.51
C ALA A 395 7.98 16.20 2.32
N ALA A 396 7.28 15.06 2.46
CA ALA A 396 6.40 14.55 1.42
C ALA A 396 5.21 15.49 1.14
N VAL A 397 4.58 16.03 2.20
CA VAL A 397 3.48 16.99 2.10
C VAL A 397 3.92 18.28 1.39
N GLN A 398 5.07 18.85 1.77
CA GLN A 398 5.58 20.08 1.15
C GLN A 398 5.96 19.87 -0.33
N ALA A 399 6.57 18.72 -0.67
CA ALA A 399 6.93 18.40 -2.04
C ALA A 399 5.75 18.44 -3.01
N ARG A 400 4.53 18.11 -2.58
CA ARG A 400 3.33 18.12 -3.44
C ARG A 400 3.10 19.45 -4.17
N ALA A 401 3.44 20.58 -3.53
CA ALA A 401 3.21 21.90 -4.10
C ALA A 401 4.21 22.25 -5.22
N GLU A 402 5.43 21.74 -5.17
CA GLU A 402 6.50 22.03 -6.14
C GLU A 402 6.77 20.87 -7.13
N LEU A 403 6.26 19.66 -6.85
CA LEU A 403 6.56 18.44 -7.61
C LEU A 403 6.27 18.56 -9.10
N ALA A 404 5.10 19.07 -9.50
CA ALA A 404 4.74 19.18 -10.92
C ALA A 404 5.69 20.10 -11.69
N ALA A 405 6.08 21.23 -11.07
CA ALA A 405 7.05 22.16 -11.64
C ALA A 405 8.46 21.54 -11.70
N HIS A 406 8.88 20.83 -10.64
CA HIS A 406 10.17 20.15 -10.61
C HIS A 406 10.28 19.04 -11.66
N VAL A 407 9.29 18.15 -11.75
CA VAL A 407 9.22 17.07 -12.76
C VAL A 407 9.26 17.62 -14.18
N ALA A 408 8.61 18.76 -14.45
CA ALA A 408 8.66 19.41 -15.76
C ALA A 408 10.06 19.90 -16.17
N THR A 409 11.01 20.03 -15.23
CA THR A 409 12.41 20.37 -15.55
C THR A 409 13.27 19.16 -15.93
N ILE A 410 12.76 17.93 -15.78
CA ILE A 410 13.52 16.69 -15.97
C ILE A 410 13.27 16.16 -17.38
N PRO A 411 14.30 16.08 -18.27
CA PRO A 411 14.11 15.55 -19.62
C PRO A 411 13.72 14.07 -19.59
N SER A 412 12.68 13.68 -20.35
CA SER A 412 12.22 12.29 -20.50
C SER A 412 13.35 11.30 -20.81
N ALA A 413 14.27 11.69 -21.70
CA ALA A 413 15.42 10.90 -22.11
C ALA A 413 16.40 10.63 -20.95
N ASP A 414 16.62 11.63 -20.09
CA ASP A 414 17.48 11.50 -18.93
C ASP A 414 16.81 10.70 -17.82
N LEU A 415 15.50 10.92 -17.59
CA LEU A 415 14.72 10.13 -16.64
C LEU A 415 14.69 8.64 -17.02
N ALA A 416 14.43 8.31 -18.29
CA ALA A 416 14.46 6.93 -18.79
C ALA A 416 15.86 6.32 -18.66
N GLY A 417 16.91 7.09 -19.00
CA GLY A 417 18.30 6.68 -18.83
C GLY A 417 18.68 6.39 -17.38
N ARG A 418 18.25 7.24 -16.43
CA ARG A 418 18.46 7.05 -14.99
C ARG A 418 17.70 5.85 -14.44
N ILE A 419 16.43 5.65 -14.81
CA ILE A 419 15.67 4.44 -14.43
C ILE A 419 16.45 3.18 -14.83
N ALA A 420 16.86 3.07 -16.10
CA ALA A 420 17.58 1.89 -16.59
C ALA A 420 19.01 1.72 -16.03
N ALA A 421 19.63 2.79 -15.53
CA ALA A 421 20.96 2.75 -14.90
C ALA A 421 20.90 2.45 -13.39
N GLU A 422 19.85 2.89 -12.69
CA GLU A 422 19.75 2.84 -11.23
C GLU A 422 18.92 1.64 -10.70
N THR A 423 18.15 0.94 -11.55
CA THR A 423 17.33 -0.24 -11.18
C THR A 423 18.16 -1.46 -10.75
N ASP A 424 17.93 -1.98 -9.54
CA ASP A 424 18.34 -3.33 -9.11
C ASP A 424 17.49 -4.42 -9.78
N PHE A 425 17.90 -4.86 -10.97
CA PHE A 425 17.23 -5.94 -11.70
C PHE A 425 17.22 -7.30 -10.96
N THR A 426 17.92 -7.47 -9.84
CA THR A 426 17.77 -8.69 -9.02
C THR A 426 16.51 -8.66 -8.14
N ASN A 427 15.76 -7.56 -8.16
CA ASN A 427 14.53 -7.38 -7.42
C ASN A 427 13.32 -7.08 -8.32
N TRP A 428 12.32 -7.96 -8.26
CA TRP A 428 11.08 -7.83 -9.01
C TRP A 428 10.31 -6.53 -8.70
N ALA A 429 10.16 -6.15 -7.42
CA ALA A 429 9.42 -4.96 -7.01
C ALA A 429 10.05 -3.66 -7.54
N GLU A 430 11.38 -3.61 -7.59
CA GLU A 430 12.13 -2.50 -8.19
C GLU A 430 12.01 -2.47 -9.73
N ALA A 431 11.98 -3.62 -10.39
CA ALA A 431 11.72 -3.72 -11.83
C ALA A 431 10.27 -3.33 -12.22
N VAL A 432 9.28 -3.62 -11.36
CA VAL A 432 7.90 -3.12 -11.53
C VAL A 432 7.84 -1.59 -11.35
N SER A 433 8.57 -1.04 -10.38
CA SER A 433 8.75 0.41 -10.22
C SER A 433 9.35 1.05 -11.48
N ALA A 434 10.37 0.42 -12.07
CA ALA A 434 10.98 0.85 -13.33
C ALA A 434 10.00 0.79 -14.52
N TYR A 435 9.23 -0.29 -14.66
CA TYR A 435 8.19 -0.43 -15.70
C TYR A 435 7.18 0.72 -15.65
N GLY A 436 6.66 1.05 -14.46
CA GLY A 436 5.68 2.14 -14.30
C GLY A 436 6.24 3.50 -14.73
N GLY A 437 7.51 3.78 -14.43
CA GLY A 437 8.19 5.01 -14.85
C GLY A 437 8.44 5.07 -16.36
N LEU A 438 8.94 3.99 -16.97
CA LEU A 438 9.17 3.92 -18.42
C LEU A 438 7.88 4.00 -19.22
N GLU A 439 6.79 3.41 -18.73
CA GLU A 439 5.48 3.50 -19.37
C GLU A 439 4.90 4.92 -19.25
N ALA A 440 5.03 5.58 -18.09
CA ALA A 440 4.65 6.97 -17.93
C ALA A 440 5.43 7.91 -18.87
N ILE A 441 6.73 7.67 -19.08
CA ILE A 441 7.53 8.41 -20.05
C ILE A 441 7.04 8.12 -21.47
N ALA A 442 6.88 6.86 -21.88
CA ALA A 442 6.40 6.51 -23.21
C ALA A 442 5.02 7.13 -23.52
N ALA A 443 4.10 7.13 -22.57
CA ALA A 443 2.80 7.78 -22.72
C ALA A 443 2.92 9.31 -22.87
N HIS A 444 3.85 9.96 -22.16
CA HIS A 444 4.12 11.39 -22.32
C HIS A 444 4.74 11.70 -23.70
N GLU A 445 5.73 10.93 -24.14
CA GLU A 445 6.35 11.06 -25.46
C GLU A 445 5.34 10.84 -26.60
N ALA A 446 4.43 9.87 -26.45
CA ALA A 446 3.37 9.59 -27.42
C ALA A 446 2.32 10.71 -27.46
N ALA A 447 1.88 11.21 -26.31
CA ALA A 447 0.97 12.35 -26.23
C ALA A 447 1.57 13.63 -26.84
N ALA A 448 2.90 13.79 -26.77
CA ALA A 448 3.63 14.86 -27.43
C ALA A 448 3.96 14.60 -28.92
N GLY A 449 3.55 13.46 -29.47
CA GLY A 449 3.79 13.07 -30.87
C GLY A 449 5.26 12.77 -31.20
N ARG A 450 6.11 12.49 -30.20
CA ARG A 450 7.55 12.20 -30.36
C ARG A 450 7.84 10.72 -30.61
N ILE A 451 6.92 9.84 -30.19
CA ILE A 451 6.89 8.42 -30.56
C ILE A 451 5.47 8.00 -30.98
N ALA A 452 5.36 6.92 -31.75
CA ALA A 452 4.06 6.36 -32.13
C ALA A 452 3.43 5.57 -30.97
N ALA A 453 2.11 5.69 -30.77
CA ALA A 453 1.36 5.03 -29.70
C ALA A 453 1.25 3.49 -29.87
N ASP A 454 1.49 3.01 -31.10
CA ASP A 454 1.56 1.61 -31.53
C ASP A 454 3.00 1.18 -31.90
N GLY A 455 4.00 2.03 -31.59
CA GLY A 455 5.40 1.81 -31.96
C GLY A 455 6.16 0.80 -31.09
N ASP A 456 7.40 0.50 -31.50
CA ASP A 456 8.32 -0.46 -30.88
C ASP A 456 8.46 -0.30 -29.34
N VAL A 457 8.42 0.94 -28.82
CA VAL A 457 8.45 1.22 -27.38
C VAL A 457 7.29 0.54 -26.64
N PHE A 458 6.07 0.61 -27.16
CA PHE A 458 4.90 0.00 -26.55
C PHE A 458 4.88 -1.52 -26.71
N VAL A 459 5.42 -2.05 -27.82
CA VAL A 459 5.66 -3.49 -28.00
C VAL A 459 6.63 -4.02 -26.95
N ARG A 460 7.75 -3.32 -26.71
CA ARG A 460 8.71 -3.69 -25.66
C ARG A 460 8.13 -3.56 -24.25
N LEU A 461 7.33 -2.54 -23.98
CA LEU A 461 6.62 -2.39 -22.70
C LEU A 461 5.64 -3.56 -22.47
N ALA A 462 4.90 -4.00 -23.49
CA ALA A 462 4.05 -5.18 -23.39
C ALA A 462 4.86 -6.46 -23.12
N GLY A 463 6.02 -6.63 -23.76
CA GLY A 463 6.95 -7.73 -23.47
C GLY A 463 7.51 -7.67 -22.03
N LEU A 464 7.94 -6.50 -21.56
CA LEU A 464 8.40 -6.30 -20.18
C LEU A 464 7.30 -6.61 -19.16
N ARG A 465 6.06 -6.20 -19.43
CA ARG A 465 4.91 -6.57 -18.60
C ARG A 465 4.75 -8.09 -18.49
N GLN A 466 4.83 -8.83 -19.60
CA GLN A 466 4.77 -10.30 -19.58
C GLN A 466 5.90 -10.95 -18.77
N LEU A 467 7.12 -10.38 -18.79
CA LEU A 467 8.24 -10.83 -17.96
C LEU A 467 8.06 -10.55 -16.45
N LEU A 468 7.18 -9.61 -16.09
CA LEU A 468 6.89 -9.20 -14.71
C LEU A 468 5.61 -9.83 -14.14
N GLU A 469 4.72 -10.36 -14.99
CA GLU A 469 3.44 -10.97 -14.59
C GLU A 469 3.61 -12.34 -13.89
N PHE A 470 2.66 -12.66 -13.00
CA PHE A 470 2.55 -13.97 -12.35
C PHE A 470 1.32 -14.71 -12.90
N PRO A 471 1.44 -15.42 -14.04
CA PRO A 471 0.32 -16.13 -14.62
C PRO A 471 -0.18 -17.22 -13.67
N VAL A 472 -1.50 -17.38 -13.62
CA VAL A 472 -2.14 -18.54 -12.98
C VAL A 472 -1.96 -19.74 -13.90
N GLU A 473 -1.20 -20.74 -13.48
CA GLU A 473 -0.96 -21.94 -14.27
C GLU A 473 -1.95 -23.05 -13.88
N SER A 474 -2.28 -23.92 -14.84
CA SER A 474 -3.12 -25.10 -14.59
C SER A 474 -2.36 -26.36 -15.00
N ALA A 475 -2.02 -27.20 -14.01
CA ALA A 475 -1.26 -28.42 -14.18
C ALA A 475 -2.11 -29.62 -13.73
N GLY A 476 -2.81 -30.27 -14.67
CA GLY A 476 -3.57 -31.49 -14.44
C GLY A 476 -4.67 -31.36 -13.38
N ALA A 477 -5.77 -30.69 -13.72
CA ALA A 477 -6.91 -30.37 -12.84
C ALA A 477 -6.60 -29.52 -11.58
N LYS A 478 -5.32 -29.29 -11.25
CA LYS A 478 -4.89 -28.33 -10.23
C LYS A 478 -4.62 -26.97 -10.86
N VAL A 479 -5.20 -25.92 -10.29
CA VAL A 479 -4.86 -24.52 -10.58
C VAL A 479 -3.77 -24.09 -9.60
N GLU A 480 -2.54 -23.91 -10.08
CA GLU A 480 -1.44 -23.31 -9.32
C GLU A 480 -1.48 -21.79 -9.51
N ARG A 481 -1.94 -21.06 -8.49
CA ARG A 481 -1.75 -19.61 -8.40
C ARG A 481 -0.39 -19.32 -7.77
N PHE A 482 0.48 -18.56 -8.45
CA PHE A 482 1.76 -18.16 -7.88
C PHE A 482 1.66 -16.81 -7.17
N SER A 483 1.83 -16.83 -5.85
CA SER A 483 2.03 -15.63 -5.03
C SER A 483 3.50 -15.17 -5.00
N SER A 484 4.30 -15.56 -6.00
CA SER A 484 5.75 -15.38 -6.01
C SER A 484 6.32 -15.39 -7.43
N PRO A 485 7.38 -14.61 -7.73
CA PRO A 485 8.09 -14.55 -9.01
C PRO A 485 8.87 -15.84 -9.38
N ARG A 486 8.18 -16.98 -9.46
CA ARG A 486 8.76 -18.32 -9.66
C ARG A 486 9.52 -18.51 -10.99
N ARG A 487 9.47 -17.53 -11.90
CA ARG A 487 10.17 -17.51 -13.20
C ARG A 487 10.84 -16.17 -13.55
N TYR A 488 11.03 -15.28 -12.57
CA TYR A 488 11.58 -13.95 -12.83
C TYR A 488 13.03 -14.02 -13.32
N SER A 489 13.25 -13.52 -14.55
CA SER A 489 14.53 -13.49 -15.22
C SER A 489 15.14 -12.09 -15.15
N ALA A 490 15.99 -11.88 -14.14
CA ALA A 490 16.70 -10.61 -13.95
C ALA A 490 17.49 -10.16 -15.20
N GLY A 491 18.02 -11.12 -15.98
CA GLY A 491 18.77 -10.84 -17.20
C GLY A 491 17.90 -10.32 -18.33
N GLU A 492 16.79 -10.99 -18.64
CA GLU A 492 15.86 -10.58 -19.70
C GLU A 492 15.20 -9.24 -19.36
N VAL A 493 14.70 -9.08 -18.13
CA VAL A 493 14.13 -7.83 -17.61
C VAL A 493 15.12 -6.67 -17.75
N ALA A 494 16.40 -6.88 -17.42
CA ALA A 494 17.44 -5.87 -17.56
C ALA A 494 17.75 -5.51 -19.03
N VAL A 495 17.68 -6.46 -19.95
CA VAL A 495 17.83 -6.19 -21.39
C VAL A 495 16.65 -5.35 -21.87
N THR A 496 15.41 -5.79 -21.65
CA THR A 496 14.21 -5.09 -22.14
C THR A 496 14.09 -3.68 -21.56
N ILE A 497 14.38 -3.47 -20.28
CA ILE A 497 14.41 -2.12 -19.66
C ILE A 497 15.43 -1.21 -20.35
N ARG A 498 16.66 -1.69 -20.62
CA ARG A 498 17.69 -0.89 -21.30
C ARG A 498 17.33 -0.58 -22.76
N GLU A 499 16.69 -1.50 -23.46
CA GLU A 499 16.20 -1.27 -24.83
C GLU A 499 15.10 -0.20 -24.87
N ILE A 500 14.10 -0.29 -23.97
CA ILE A 500 13.04 0.72 -23.84
C ILE A 500 13.65 2.10 -23.54
N ALA A 501 14.55 2.18 -22.56
CA ALA A 501 15.22 3.44 -22.22
C ALA A 501 16.06 3.99 -23.37
N THR A 502 16.74 3.14 -24.15
CA THR A 502 17.49 3.56 -25.34
C THR A 502 16.54 4.11 -26.42
N ALA A 503 15.44 3.44 -26.71
CA ALA A 503 14.45 3.90 -27.68
C ALA A 503 13.83 5.26 -27.28
N LEU A 504 13.56 5.46 -25.99
CA LEU A 504 13.08 6.74 -25.43
C LEU A 504 14.13 7.86 -25.46
N ARG A 505 15.43 7.55 -25.61
CA ARG A 505 16.50 8.56 -25.76
C ARG A 505 16.79 8.95 -27.21
N VAL A 506 16.41 8.11 -28.18
CA VAL A 506 16.67 8.31 -29.60
C VAL A 506 15.47 8.95 -30.33
N ALA A 507 14.31 9.08 -29.67
CA ALA A 507 13.15 9.78 -30.18
C ALA A 507 13.50 11.24 -30.57
N PRO A 508 13.36 11.64 -31.85
CA PRO A 508 13.72 12.98 -32.28
C PRO A 508 12.77 14.02 -31.70
N LEU A 509 13.33 15.14 -31.22
CA LEU A 509 12.53 16.33 -30.96
C LEU A 509 11.88 16.78 -32.28
N PRO A 510 10.55 16.95 -32.36
CA PRO A 510 9.92 17.52 -33.54
C PRO A 510 10.44 18.95 -33.70
N ALA A 511 10.75 19.33 -34.94
CA ALA A 511 11.10 20.71 -35.25
C ALA A 511 9.98 21.66 -34.75
N PRO A 512 10.33 22.84 -34.21
CA PRO A 512 9.32 23.80 -33.78
C PRO A 512 8.38 24.09 -34.95
N ARG A 513 7.07 23.94 -34.71
CA ARG A 513 6.07 24.35 -35.71
C ARG A 513 6.18 25.88 -35.89
N PRO A 514 6.18 26.37 -37.14
CA PRO A 514 6.27 27.80 -37.43
C PRO A 514 5.04 28.58 -36.98
#